data_AF-A0A350JKW4-F1
#
_entry.id   AF-A0A350JKW4-F1
#
_cell.length_a   1.000
_cell.length_b   1.000
_cell.length_c   1.000
_cell.angle_alpha   90.00
_cell.angle_beta   90.00
_cell.angle_gamma   90.00
#
_symmetry.space_group_name_H-M   'P 1'
#
loop_
_entity.id
_entity.type
_entity.pdbx_description
1 polymer ?
#
loop_
_entity_poly.entity_id
_entity_poly.type
_entity_poly.pdbx_seq_one_letter_code
_entity_poly.pdbx_strand_id
1 'polypeptide(L)'
;MVRFLISFSLLFTWAFAFSQDANNLALDATIKDQDGGRLTGVSVVLLQDGALVNKVKTGKNGRFDLLLNFDHEYIIEANKPGYVSKRMHVNTKNVPEDEQLWGYEYGGFAIDLFKQIEGVDFSVLDQPVAKIYYDPNIQNFDYDKVYTKQIKRELDALIEDYKSKEKMQEQILKQKEQDYLLAMKDAENAMEDGDYLVAKENYLAAASIKPDAKEPKSKITSLEAKINAESGKEEKYLAALATADQLYGSKKFSQAEAKYNEAAGIKPGETYPVDQAKKSSKAAAELKAKQEADALLAESDRKYNAEIEKADDEFTKSNYQNARTYYQNALSYKADETYPKNQLKAIEKRIAEEKEKESLAAKAAETLDRYNAQIAKADAAFKSKNYSSAKKGYQEAINIKADEAYPKDQLTIIESELEADLLAQQTKAEEERIKSEYTSAIAKADKDYKAKNFTSAKAFYTSAQELKPSEAYPTSQLALIESEIAAFAEQEKLAKAQQEREALYSSLMSEGKSSIDDNSFSDAITKFNEALEVKPNDAQALAAIKQANKQMEDMEADAAYAQLIESADEQFQAKEFEEARSSYQKAIEARATDKYP
;
A
#
# COMPACT_ATOMS: atom_id res chain seq x y z
N MET A 1 105.64 58.08 -68.51
CA MET A 1 105.00 58.21 -69.82
C MET A 1 104.29 59.56 -69.85
N VAL A 2 104.37 60.21 -71.00
CA VAL A 2 104.22 61.66 -71.25
C VAL A 2 102.79 62.18 -71.09
N ARG A 3 102.62 63.41 -70.57
CA ARG A 3 101.93 64.60 -71.19
C ARG A 3 101.31 65.49 -70.11
N PHE A 4 101.86 66.69 -69.85
CA PHE A 4 101.73 67.96 -70.58
C PHE A 4 100.31 68.55 -70.58
N LEU A 5 100.15 69.69 -69.90
CA LEU A 5 99.46 70.88 -70.43
C LEU A 5 99.97 72.14 -69.71
N ILE A 6 99.96 73.24 -70.46
CA ILE A 6 100.87 74.39 -70.45
C ILE A 6 100.09 75.68 -70.15
N SER A 7 100.79 76.65 -69.53
CA SER A 7 100.59 78.11 -69.57
C SER A 7 99.33 78.70 -68.90
N PHE A 8 99.33 79.95 -68.41
CA PHE A 8 100.16 81.10 -68.75
C PHE A 8 100.32 82.03 -67.53
N SER A 9 101.52 82.59 -67.39
CA SER A 9 101.93 83.57 -66.39
C SER A 9 101.25 84.93 -66.55
N LEU A 10 100.96 85.58 -65.42
CA LEU A 10 100.84 87.03 -65.35
C LEU A 10 101.75 87.53 -64.23
N LEU A 11 102.77 88.27 -64.64
CA LEU A 11 103.79 88.91 -63.81
C LEU A 11 103.15 89.97 -62.91
N PHE A 12 103.53 89.94 -61.62
CA PHE A 12 103.71 91.17 -60.85
C PHE A 12 105.01 91.07 -60.07
N THR A 13 105.83 92.11 -60.24
CA THR A 13 107.22 92.27 -59.86
C THR A 13 107.45 92.11 -58.36
N TRP A 14 108.37 91.21 -57.99
CA TRP A 14 108.94 91.13 -56.65
C TRP A 14 110.01 92.21 -56.47
N ALA A 15 109.77 93.14 -55.57
CA ALA A 15 110.83 93.95 -54.97
C ALA A 15 111.28 93.24 -53.68
N PHE A 16 112.45 92.62 -53.71
CA PHE A 16 113.16 92.21 -52.51
C PHE A 16 113.71 93.46 -51.82
N ALA A 17 113.17 93.78 -50.64
CA ALA A 17 113.83 94.67 -49.68
C ALA A 17 114.56 93.79 -48.66
N PHE A 18 115.88 93.88 -48.61
CA PHE A 18 116.69 93.40 -47.49
C PHE A 18 116.36 94.27 -46.27
N SER A 19 115.78 93.68 -45.21
CA SER A 19 115.66 94.33 -43.89
C SER A 19 116.90 94.00 -43.07
N GLN A 20 117.52 95.03 -42.47
CA GLN A 20 118.51 94.87 -41.41
C GLN A 20 117.86 94.15 -40.21
N ASP A 21 118.58 93.25 -39.54
CA ASP A 21 118.13 92.66 -38.27
C ASP A 21 117.97 93.78 -37.24
N ALA A 22 116.73 94.02 -36.79
CA ALA A 22 116.45 95.01 -35.77
C ALA A 22 116.77 94.44 -34.39
N ASN A 23 117.66 95.10 -33.65
CA ASN A 23 117.90 94.81 -32.25
C ASN A 23 116.61 94.99 -31.43
N ASN A 24 116.34 94.07 -30.50
CA ASN A 24 115.08 93.97 -29.76
C ASN A 24 115.29 93.40 -28.34
N LEU A 25 114.21 93.30 -27.56
CA LEU A 25 114.16 92.54 -26.32
C LEU A 25 113.65 91.11 -26.58
N ALA A 26 114.51 90.10 -26.41
CA ALA A 26 114.10 88.70 -26.41
C ALA A 26 113.61 88.27 -25.02
N LEU A 27 112.41 87.71 -24.95
CA LEU A 27 111.78 87.24 -23.72
C LEU A 27 111.41 85.78 -23.79
N ASP A 28 111.91 84.97 -22.84
CA ASP A 28 111.58 83.55 -22.73
C ASP A 28 111.03 83.17 -21.34
N ALA A 29 110.01 82.31 -21.32
CA ALA A 29 109.41 81.83 -20.08
C ALA A 29 108.76 80.44 -20.23
N THR A 30 108.44 79.80 -19.10
CA THR A 30 107.77 78.48 -19.06
C THR A 30 106.40 78.57 -18.37
N ILE A 31 105.36 77.96 -18.95
CA ILE A 31 104.02 77.90 -18.35
C ILE A 31 103.77 76.54 -17.67
N LYS A 32 103.27 76.58 -16.44
CA LYS A 32 102.96 75.40 -15.61
C LYS A 32 101.53 75.47 -15.05
N ASP A 33 101.02 74.37 -14.51
CA ASP A 33 99.82 74.36 -13.67
C ASP A 33 100.16 74.68 -12.21
N GLN A 34 99.12 74.84 -11.38
CA GLN A 34 99.26 75.19 -9.96
C GLN A 34 100.02 74.14 -9.12
N ASP A 35 100.17 72.92 -9.64
CA ASP A 35 100.88 71.81 -9.00
C ASP A 35 102.31 71.66 -9.54
N GLY A 36 102.74 72.56 -10.43
CA GLY A 36 104.08 72.59 -11.03
C GLY A 36 104.24 71.75 -12.30
N GLY A 37 103.16 71.13 -12.81
CA GLY A 37 103.13 70.40 -14.06
C GLY A 37 103.27 71.30 -15.27
N ARG A 38 104.20 71.00 -16.20
CA ARG A 38 104.42 71.83 -17.40
C ARG A 38 103.22 71.76 -18.35
N LEU A 39 102.69 72.93 -18.75
CA LEU A 39 101.50 72.99 -19.59
C LEU A 39 101.86 73.12 -21.08
N THR A 40 101.55 72.06 -21.82
CA THR A 40 101.63 72.03 -23.29
C THR A 40 100.43 72.72 -23.95
N GLY A 41 100.67 73.37 -25.09
CA GLY A 41 99.62 73.93 -25.95
C GLY A 41 98.89 75.15 -25.38
N VAL A 42 99.47 75.83 -24.39
CA VAL A 42 98.94 77.10 -23.87
C VAL A 42 99.11 78.16 -24.96
N SER A 43 98.06 78.94 -25.21
CA SER A 43 98.09 80.04 -26.17
C SER A 43 98.69 81.28 -25.49
N VAL A 44 99.85 81.75 -25.97
CA VAL A 44 100.49 82.97 -25.48
C VAL A 44 100.32 84.07 -26.52
N VAL A 45 99.67 85.15 -26.12
CA VAL A 45 99.27 86.28 -26.96
C VAL A 45 100.12 87.49 -26.60
N LEU A 46 100.75 88.14 -27.58
CA LEU A 46 101.53 89.36 -27.41
C LEU A 46 100.79 90.54 -28.06
N LEU A 47 100.37 91.49 -27.23
CA LEU A 47 99.77 92.74 -27.64
C LEU A 47 100.84 93.84 -27.55
N GLN A 48 101.02 94.66 -28.58
CA GLN A 48 101.89 95.84 -28.64
C GLN A 48 101.01 97.09 -28.78
N ASP A 49 101.15 98.05 -27.88
CA ASP A 49 100.33 99.27 -27.78
C ASP A 49 98.81 98.98 -27.90
N GLY A 50 98.39 97.83 -27.34
CA GLY A 50 97.01 97.34 -27.39
C GLY A 50 96.61 96.55 -28.63
N ALA A 51 97.43 96.51 -29.69
CA ALA A 51 97.18 95.73 -30.90
C ALA A 51 97.85 94.35 -30.85
N LEU A 52 97.18 93.30 -31.33
CA LEU A 52 97.77 91.97 -31.44
C LEU A 52 98.89 91.95 -32.48
N VAL A 53 100.11 91.61 -32.06
CA VAL A 53 101.28 91.54 -32.94
C VAL A 53 101.88 90.16 -33.06
N ASN A 54 101.74 89.30 -32.04
CA ASN A 54 102.23 87.93 -32.11
C ASN A 54 101.37 86.97 -31.29
N LYS A 55 101.36 85.70 -31.69
CA LYS A 55 100.70 84.62 -30.97
C LYS A 55 101.49 83.33 -31.12
N VAL A 56 101.95 82.80 -30.00
CA VAL A 56 102.72 81.55 -29.95
C VAL A 56 102.00 80.52 -29.08
N LYS A 57 102.43 79.26 -29.17
CA LYS A 57 101.95 78.19 -28.29
C LYS A 57 103.12 77.58 -27.53
N THR A 58 102.90 77.20 -26.28
CA THR A 58 103.92 76.50 -25.50
C THR A 58 104.19 75.10 -26.06
N GLY A 59 105.47 74.73 -26.11
CA GLY A 59 105.90 73.38 -26.47
C GLY A 59 105.59 72.34 -25.38
N LYS A 60 106.01 71.08 -25.60
CA LYS A 60 105.86 69.99 -24.60
C LYS A 60 106.56 70.29 -23.25
N ASN A 61 107.57 71.15 -23.27
CA ASN A 61 108.29 71.62 -22.09
C ASN A 61 107.64 72.84 -21.42
N GLY A 62 106.52 73.35 -21.95
CA GLY A 62 105.85 74.55 -21.45
C GLY A 62 106.51 75.87 -21.84
N ARG A 63 107.63 75.85 -22.58
CA ARG A 63 108.39 77.05 -22.95
C ARG A 63 107.74 77.82 -24.09
N PHE A 64 107.85 79.14 -24.05
CA PHE A 64 107.63 80.04 -25.18
C PHE A 64 108.72 81.13 -25.21
N ASP A 65 108.93 81.72 -26.38
CA ASP A 65 109.91 82.79 -26.62
C ASP A 65 109.21 83.89 -27.47
N LEU A 66 109.49 85.16 -27.17
CA LEU A 66 108.94 86.34 -27.84
C LEU A 66 110.05 87.35 -28.12
N LEU A 67 109.93 88.11 -29.22
CA LEU A 67 110.81 89.22 -29.55
C LEU A 67 109.99 90.51 -29.52
N LEU A 68 110.42 91.50 -28.73
CA LEU A 68 109.71 92.75 -28.47
C LEU A 68 110.56 93.93 -28.96
N ASN A 69 110.07 94.68 -29.93
CA ASN A 69 110.73 95.88 -30.42
C ASN A 69 110.77 96.98 -29.33
N PHE A 70 111.80 97.84 -29.38
CA PHE A 70 111.92 99.02 -28.51
C PHE A 70 110.86 100.09 -28.84
N ASP A 71 110.69 101.05 -27.94
CA ASP A 71 109.73 102.17 -28.05
C ASP A 71 108.22 101.80 -27.96
N HIS A 72 107.89 100.68 -27.30
CA HIS A 72 106.51 100.19 -27.21
C HIS A 72 106.12 99.70 -25.81
N GLU A 73 104.81 99.59 -25.55
CA GLU A 73 104.29 98.85 -24.39
C GLU A 73 103.64 97.54 -24.85
N TYR A 74 103.81 96.49 -24.06
CA TYR A 74 103.32 95.16 -24.37
C TYR A 74 102.51 94.52 -23.25
N ILE A 75 101.53 93.71 -23.62
CA ILE A 75 100.86 92.74 -22.74
C ILE A 75 101.07 91.34 -23.29
N ILE A 76 101.57 90.45 -22.44
CA ILE A 76 101.67 89.01 -22.71
C ILE A 76 100.53 88.33 -21.96
N GLU A 77 99.64 87.63 -22.66
CA GLU A 77 98.52 86.88 -22.06
C GLU A 77 98.62 85.38 -22.36
N ALA A 78 98.59 84.56 -21.30
CA ALA A 78 98.58 83.10 -21.39
C ALA A 78 97.18 82.53 -21.14
N ASN A 79 96.66 81.71 -22.07
CA ASN A 79 95.29 81.19 -22.04
C ASN A 79 95.23 79.68 -22.39
N LYS A 80 94.43 78.91 -21.63
CA LYS A 80 94.11 77.49 -21.89
C LYS A 80 92.70 77.09 -21.37
N PRO A 81 91.87 76.35 -22.13
CA PRO A 81 90.57 75.88 -21.65
C PRO A 81 90.64 75.07 -20.35
N GLY A 82 89.74 75.33 -19.41
CA GLY A 82 89.73 74.74 -18.08
C GLY A 82 90.72 75.38 -17.10
N TYR A 83 91.51 76.36 -17.55
CA TYR A 83 92.43 77.15 -16.73
C TYR A 83 92.08 78.63 -16.79
N VAL A 84 92.44 79.36 -15.75
CA VAL A 84 92.30 80.82 -15.68
C VAL A 84 93.49 81.48 -16.36
N SER A 85 93.23 82.52 -17.17
CA SER A 85 94.27 83.22 -17.94
C SER A 85 95.12 84.13 -17.05
N LYS A 86 96.36 84.41 -17.47
CA LYS A 86 97.28 85.33 -16.76
C LYS A 86 97.93 86.32 -17.71
N ARG A 87 98.16 87.54 -17.23
CA ARG A 87 98.77 88.63 -17.99
C ARG A 87 100.11 89.07 -17.42
N MET A 88 101.00 89.59 -18.26
CA MET A 88 102.21 90.32 -17.87
C MET A 88 102.34 91.57 -18.71
N HIS A 89 102.97 92.61 -18.18
CA HIS A 89 103.20 93.86 -18.89
C HIS A 89 104.69 94.09 -19.07
N VAL A 90 105.09 94.55 -20.26
CA VAL A 90 106.50 94.84 -20.60
C VAL A 90 106.57 96.21 -21.27
N ASN A 91 107.36 97.14 -20.75
CA ASN A 91 107.54 98.48 -21.31
C ASN A 91 108.97 98.65 -21.84
N THR A 92 109.11 98.90 -23.14
CA THR A 92 110.39 99.08 -23.85
C THR A 92 110.66 100.53 -24.29
N LYS A 93 109.89 101.52 -23.80
CA LYS A 93 109.96 102.94 -24.24
C LYS A 93 111.19 103.72 -23.78
N ASN A 94 111.76 103.36 -22.65
CA ASN A 94 112.83 104.15 -22.02
C ASN A 94 114.25 103.63 -22.33
N VAL A 95 114.41 102.81 -23.37
CA VAL A 95 115.72 102.32 -23.81
C VAL A 95 116.40 103.42 -24.65
N PRO A 96 117.57 103.95 -24.23
CA PRO A 96 118.29 104.99 -24.98
C PRO A 96 118.60 104.58 -26.43
N GLU A 97 118.54 105.52 -27.40
CA GLU A 97 118.71 105.21 -28.83
C GLU A 97 120.03 104.51 -29.16
N ASP A 98 121.11 104.83 -28.44
CA ASP A 98 122.42 104.18 -28.58
C ASP A 98 122.47 102.77 -27.97
N GLU A 99 121.71 102.54 -26.90
CA GLU A 99 121.54 101.23 -26.27
C GLU A 99 120.64 100.29 -27.09
N GLN A 100 119.70 100.84 -27.85
CA GLN A 100 118.85 100.06 -28.76
C GLN A 100 119.67 99.32 -29.83
N LEU A 101 120.94 99.68 -30.07
CA LEU A 101 121.82 99.01 -31.03
C LEU A 101 122.37 97.64 -30.56
N TRP A 102 122.18 97.24 -29.30
CA TRP A 102 122.79 96.01 -28.76
C TRP A 102 121.80 94.86 -28.49
N GLY A 103 120.50 95.17 -28.34
CA GLY A 103 119.48 94.19 -27.95
C GLY A 103 119.58 93.76 -26.49
N TYR A 104 118.50 93.19 -25.93
CA TYR A 104 118.46 92.68 -24.55
C TYR A 104 117.79 91.31 -24.47
N GLU A 105 118.12 90.52 -23.45
CA GLU A 105 117.43 89.28 -23.12
C GLU A 105 116.83 89.36 -21.71
N TYR A 106 115.57 88.99 -21.55
CA TYR A 106 114.88 88.94 -20.26
C TYR A 106 114.00 87.70 -20.16
N GLY A 107 114.41 86.71 -19.35
CA GLY A 107 113.64 85.47 -19.30
C GLY A 107 114.06 84.49 -18.22
N GLY A 108 113.73 83.21 -18.44
CA GLY A 108 113.99 82.12 -17.51
C GLY A 108 113.00 82.01 -16.33
N PHE A 109 111.90 82.75 -16.33
CA PHE A 109 110.87 82.72 -15.29
C PHE A 109 109.69 81.79 -15.64
N ALA A 110 108.83 81.51 -14.66
CA ALA A 110 107.66 80.65 -14.82
C ALA A 110 106.33 81.40 -14.62
N ILE A 111 105.31 80.99 -15.37
CA ILE A 111 103.92 81.46 -15.24
C ILE A 111 103.05 80.26 -14.87
N ASP A 112 102.50 80.24 -13.66
CA ASP A 112 101.63 79.15 -13.20
C ASP A 112 100.15 79.48 -13.46
N LEU A 113 99.41 78.65 -14.18
CA LEU A 113 97.97 78.78 -14.41
C LEU A 113 97.18 77.91 -13.43
N PHE A 114 96.03 78.39 -12.97
CA PHE A 114 95.12 77.65 -12.08
C PHE A 114 94.00 77.01 -12.88
N LYS A 115 93.56 75.80 -12.52
CA LYS A 115 92.30 75.26 -13.04
C LYS A 115 91.13 76.11 -12.56
N GLN A 116 90.04 76.12 -13.31
CA GLN A 116 88.82 76.78 -12.87
C GLN A 116 88.10 75.89 -11.85
N ILE A 117 87.78 76.42 -10.66
CA ILE A 117 86.96 75.75 -9.63
C ILE A 117 85.77 76.66 -9.31
N GLU A 118 84.59 76.06 -9.19
CA GLU A 118 83.37 76.79 -8.83
C GLU A 118 83.49 77.42 -7.44
N GLY A 119 83.19 78.73 -7.35
CA GLY A 119 83.19 79.47 -6.09
C GLY A 119 84.52 80.06 -5.64
N VAL A 120 85.57 80.01 -6.48
CA VAL A 120 86.83 80.76 -6.29
C VAL A 120 86.80 82.03 -7.13
N ASP A 121 87.13 83.18 -6.54
CA ASP A 121 87.22 84.46 -7.25
C ASP A 121 88.63 84.68 -7.83
N PHE A 122 88.76 84.60 -9.15
CA PHE A 122 90.03 84.75 -9.84
C PHE A 122 90.32 86.16 -10.40
N SER A 123 89.51 87.16 -10.05
CA SER A 123 89.59 88.53 -10.60
C SER A 123 90.96 89.20 -10.50
N VAL A 124 91.77 88.87 -9.48
CA VAL A 124 93.17 89.34 -9.36
C VAL A 124 94.03 89.03 -10.61
N LEU A 125 93.74 87.94 -11.33
CA LEU A 125 94.50 87.51 -12.50
C LEU A 125 94.19 88.30 -13.78
N ASP A 126 93.16 89.17 -13.75
CA ASP A 126 92.87 90.11 -14.84
C ASP A 126 93.93 91.21 -14.95
N GLN A 127 94.63 91.50 -13.84
CA GLN A 127 95.75 92.42 -13.77
C GLN A 127 97.07 91.72 -14.18
N PRO A 128 98.04 92.46 -14.74
CA PRO A 128 99.37 91.89 -15.01
C PRO A 128 99.99 91.34 -13.73
N VAL A 129 100.47 90.10 -13.72
CA VAL A 129 101.11 89.49 -12.54
C VAL A 129 102.56 89.94 -12.36
N ALA A 130 103.13 90.57 -13.38
CA ALA A 130 104.42 91.23 -13.35
C ALA A 130 104.44 92.41 -14.34
N LYS A 131 105.19 93.46 -14.00
CA LYS A 131 105.51 94.59 -14.87
C LYS A 131 107.01 94.63 -15.06
N ILE A 132 107.47 94.52 -16.30
CA ILE A 132 108.87 94.53 -16.71
C ILE A 132 109.14 95.85 -17.43
N TYR A 133 110.26 96.51 -17.12
CA TYR A 133 110.62 97.80 -17.72
C TYR A 133 112.14 97.95 -17.81
N TYR A 134 112.61 98.81 -18.71
CA TYR A 134 114.01 99.19 -18.76
C TYR A 134 114.37 100.15 -17.61
N ASP A 135 115.32 99.76 -16.76
CA ASP A 135 115.82 100.60 -15.67
C ASP A 135 117.17 101.23 -16.04
N PRO A 136 117.22 102.56 -16.23
CA PRO A 136 118.44 103.25 -16.65
C PRO A 136 119.57 103.17 -15.61
N ASN A 137 119.28 102.87 -14.34
CA ASN A 137 120.30 102.77 -13.30
C ASN A 137 121.15 101.50 -13.42
N ILE A 138 120.57 100.42 -13.98
CA ILE A 138 121.26 99.16 -14.22
C ILE A 138 121.52 98.90 -15.70
N GLN A 139 121.05 99.82 -16.56
CA GLN A 139 121.13 99.73 -18.02
C GLN A 139 120.59 98.39 -18.56
N ASN A 140 119.50 97.88 -17.97
CA ASN A 140 118.91 96.60 -18.33
C ASN A 140 117.43 96.55 -17.92
N PHE A 141 116.70 95.52 -18.38
CA PHE A 141 115.33 95.26 -17.96
C PHE A 141 115.29 94.62 -16.57
N ASP A 142 114.46 95.19 -15.69
CA ASP A 142 114.08 94.59 -14.41
C ASP A 142 112.56 94.60 -14.29
N TYR A 143 112.04 93.98 -13.23
CA TYR A 143 110.62 94.05 -12.90
C TYR A 143 110.35 95.03 -11.78
N ASP A 144 109.13 95.57 -11.77
CA ASP A 144 108.64 96.42 -10.70
C ASP A 144 108.42 95.59 -9.43
N LYS A 145 109.44 95.61 -8.56
CA LYS A 145 109.45 94.89 -7.28
C LYS A 145 108.33 95.35 -6.35
N VAL A 146 107.91 96.62 -6.43
CA VAL A 146 106.84 97.17 -5.57
C VAL A 146 105.49 96.64 -6.04
N TYR A 147 105.21 96.74 -7.34
CA TYR A 147 104.00 96.21 -7.95
C TYR A 147 103.88 94.70 -7.79
N THR A 148 104.96 93.96 -8.08
CA THR A 148 104.99 92.49 -7.93
C THR A 148 104.75 92.10 -6.47
N LYS A 149 105.28 92.84 -5.48
CA LYS A 149 105.00 92.58 -4.06
C LYS A 149 103.54 92.85 -3.68
N GLN A 150 102.91 93.86 -4.28
CA GLN A 150 101.50 94.16 -4.08
C GLN A 150 100.61 93.04 -4.64
N ILE A 151 100.75 92.70 -5.92
CA ILE A 151 99.96 91.65 -6.58
C ILE A 151 100.23 90.28 -5.95
N LYS A 152 101.45 90.01 -5.49
CA LYS A 152 101.76 88.74 -4.81
C LYS A 152 100.88 88.51 -3.58
N ARG A 153 100.53 89.54 -2.80
CA ARG A 153 99.66 89.37 -1.62
C ARG A 153 98.25 88.94 -2.02
N GLU A 154 97.71 89.53 -3.09
CA GLU A 154 96.39 89.17 -3.61
C GLU A 154 96.43 87.76 -4.25
N LEU A 155 97.52 87.42 -4.93
CA LEU A 155 97.74 86.09 -5.49
C LEU A 155 97.89 85.00 -4.41
N ASP A 156 98.58 85.29 -3.30
CA ASP A 156 98.71 84.37 -2.16
C ASP A 156 97.32 84.11 -1.52
N ALA A 157 96.47 85.14 -1.42
CA ALA A 157 95.09 85.00 -0.91
C ALA A 157 94.21 84.14 -1.83
N LEU A 158 94.31 84.35 -3.15
CA LEU A 158 93.65 83.50 -4.15
C LEU A 158 94.08 82.02 -4.02
N ILE A 159 95.39 81.77 -3.86
CA ILE A 159 95.92 80.41 -3.73
C ILE A 159 95.34 79.70 -2.50
N GLU A 160 95.19 80.41 -1.39
CA GLU A 160 94.63 79.84 -0.17
C GLU A 160 93.13 79.52 -0.32
N ASP A 161 92.34 80.43 -0.90
CA ASP A 161 90.91 80.19 -1.16
C ASP A 161 90.72 79.02 -2.15
N TYR A 162 91.53 78.97 -3.21
CA TYR A 162 91.53 77.88 -4.18
C TYR A 162 91.73 76.51 -3.51
N LYS A 163 92.78 76.37 -2.67
CA LYS A 163 93.07 75.12 -1.95
C LYS A 163 91.95 74.72 -0.98
N SER A 164 91.34 75.70 -0.33
CA SER A 164 90.20 75.48 0.57
C SER A 164 89.00 74.90 -0.18
N LYS A 165 88.65 75.48 -1.33
CA LYS A 165 87.52 75.02 -2.17
C LYS A 165 87.76 73.66 -2.81
N GLU A 166 88.97 73.39 -3.27
CA GLU A 166 89.34 72.09 -3.83
C GLU A 166 89.17 70.96 -2.79
N LYS A 167 89.67 71.18 -1.57
CA LYS A 167 89.52 70.22 -0.47
C LYS A 167 88.07 69.99 -0.07
N MET A 168 87.25 71.05 -0.08
CA MET A 168 85.82 70.95 0.20
C MET A 168 85.08 70.10 -0.85
N GLN A 169 85.37 70.27 -2.14
CA GLN A 169 84.77 69.44 -3.19
C GLN A 169 85.16 67.96 -3.06
N GLU A 170 86.41 67.68 -2.71
CA GLU A 170 86.86 66.31 -2.45
C GLU A 170 86.10 65.67 -1.27
N GLN A 171 85.86 66.43 -0.19
CA GLN A 171 85.10 65.96 0.96
C GLN A 171 83.63 65.67 0.63
N ILE A 172 82.98 66.53 -0.17
CA ILE A 172 81.59 66.33 -0.60
C ILE A 172 81.47 65.04 -1.43
N LEU A 173 82.43 64.77 -2.32
CA LEU A 173 82.42 63.56 -3.13
C LEU A 173 82.61 62.30 -2.28
N LYS A 174 83.50 62.35 -1.28
CA LYS A 174 83.67 61.26 -0.31
C LYS A 174 82.40 61.00 0.51
N GLN A 175 81.73 62.06 0.96
CA GLN A 175 80.49 61.94 1.72
C GLN A 175 79.38 61.29 0.88
N LYS A 176 79.20 61.71 -0.37
CA LYS A 176 78.22 61.11 -1.29
C LYS A 176 78.47 59.62 -1.51
N GLU A 177 79.72 59.18 -1.60
CA GLU A 177 80.04 57.76 -1.74
C GLU A 177 79.71 56.98 -0.46
N GLN A 178 79.96 57.56 0.73
CA GLN A 178 79.58 56.94 2.01
C GLN A 178 78.06 56.80 2.15
N ASP A 179 77.31 57.85 1.82
CA ASP A 179 75.84 57.85 1.90
C ASP A 179 75.22 56.82 0.94
N TYR A 180 75.80 56.68 -0.27
CA TYR A 180 75.40 55.64 -1.22
C TYR A 180 75.61 54.22 -0.66
N LEU A 181 76.78 53.95 -0.09
CA LEU A 181 77.10 52.63 0.48
C LEU A 181 76.20 52.29 1.68
N LEU A 182 75.87 53.28 2.51
CA LEU A 182 74.96 53.09 3.64
C LEU A 182 73.54 52.73 3.16
N ALA A 183 72.99 53.50 2.22
CA ALA A 183 71.66 53.22 1.66
C ALA A 183 71.59 51.83 0.99
N MET A 184 72.66 51.39 0.32
CA MET A 184 72.74 50.04 -0.24
C MET A 184 72.72 48.95 0.84
N LYS A 185 73.48 49.14 1.92
CA LYS A 185 73.54 48.19 3.04
C LYS A 185 72.22 48.11 3.79
N ASP A 186 71.57 49.23 4.07
CA ASP A 186 70.28 49.25 4.75
C ASP A 186 69.19 48.58 3.90
N ALA A 187 69.26 48.73 2.58
CA ALA A 187 68.38 48.02 1.66
C ALA A 187 68.60 46.49 1.69
N GLU A 188 69.85 46.04 1.82
CA GLU A 188 70.19 44.62 1.93
C GLU A 188 69.72 44.00 3.25
N ASN A 189 69.92 44.69 4.39
CA ASN A 189 69.42 44.21 5.68
C ASN A 189 67.89 44.06 5.65
N ALA A 190 67.17 45.06 5.14
CA ALA A 190 65.72 44.99 5.01
C ALA A 190 65.25 43.86 4.07
N MET A 191 66.05 43.47 3.08
CA MET A 191 65.76 42.30 2.24
C MET A 191 65.89 40.98 3.01
N GLU A 192 66.89 40.87 3.89
CA GLU A 192 67.12 39.69 4.74
C GLU A 192 66.02 39.55 5.79
N ASP A 193 65.56 40.67 6.34
CA ASP A 193 64.47 40.71 7.32
C ASP A 193 63.08 40.47 6.70
N GLY A 194 62.97 40.45 5.36
CA GLY A 194 61.72 40.26 4.63
C GLY A 194 60.87 41.54 4.51
N ASP A 195 61.40 42.68 4.96
CA ASP A 195 60.77 44.00 4.89
C ASP A 195 60.92 44.62 3.48
N TYR A 196 60.31 43.98 2.49
CA TYR A 196 60.46 44.31 1.08
C TYR A 196 60.09 45.76 0.72
N LEU A 197 59.20 46.41 1.48
CA LEU A 197 58.89 47.83 1.33
C LEU A 197 60.06 48.72 1.78
N VAL A 198 60.62 48.45 2.96
CA VAL A 198 61.77 49.19 3.52
C VAL A 198 63.01 49.00 2.65
N ALA A 199 63.23 47.79 2.13
CA ALA A 199 64.29 47.51 1.17
C ALA A 199 64.16 48.36 -0.11
N LYS A 200 62.94 48.49 -0.64
CA LYS A 200 62.67 49.27 -1.86
C LYS A 200 62.97 50.76 -1.63
N GLU A 201 62.57 51.32 -0.49
CA GLU A 201 62.84 52.72 -0.13
C GLU A 201 64.33 53.02 -0.05
N ASN A 202 65.11 52.15 0.58
CA ASN A 202 66.56 52.33 0.70
C ASN A 202 67.28 52.18 -0.65
N TYR A 203 66.86 51.27 -1.53
CA TYR A 203 67.38 51.21 -2.89
C TYR A 203 67.00 52.46 -3.73
N LEU A 204 65.82 53.05 -3.51
CA LEU A 204 65.45 54.32 -4.14
C LEU A 204 66.35 55.47 -3.65
N ALA A 205 66.66 55.51 -2.36
CA ALA A 205 67.60 56.48 -1.79
C ALA A 205 69.01 56.33 -2.40
N ALA A 206 69.52 55.11 -2.51
CA ALA A 206 70.80 54.82 -3.17
C ALA A 206 70.80 55.24 -4.66
N ALA A 207 69.72 54.96 -5.38
CA ALA A 207 69.55 55.37 -6.78
C ALA A 207 69.50 56.90 -6.96
N SER A 208 69.00 57.64 -5.97
CA SER A 208 68.95 59.10 -5.97
C SER A 208 70.34 59.73 -5.76
N ILE A 209 71.15 59.15 -4.87
CA ILE A 209 72.53 59.61 -4.58
C ILE A 209 73.46 59.34 -5.77
N LYS A 210 73.31 58.19 -6.45
CA LYS A 210 74.13 57.78 -7.60
C LYS A 210 73.27 57.30 -8.77
N PRO A 211 72.70 58.22 -9.57
CA PRO A 211 71.75 57.89 -10.64
C PRO A 211 72.28 56.94 -11.72
N ASP A 212 73.59 56.93 -11.94
CA ASP A 212 74.24 56.08 -12.95
C ASP A 212 74.50 54.65 -12.45
N ALA A 213 74.30 54.37 -11.16
CA ALA A 213 74.44 53.02 -10.60
C ALA A 213 73.29 52.10 -11.06
N LYS A 214 73.65 50.99 -11.73
CA LYS A 214 72.67 50.03 -12.29
C LYS A 214 72.06 49.09 -11.25
N GLU A 215 72.80 48.81 -10.18
CA GLU A 215 72.44 47.80 -9.18
C GLU A 215 71.17 48.15 -8.38
N PRO A 216 71.02 49.34 -7.76
CA PRO A 216 69.79 49.68 -7.03
C PRO A 216 68.54 49.60 -7.91
N LYS A 217 68.62 50.04 -9.18
CA LYS A 217 67.50 50.00 -10.15
C LYS A 217 67.02 48.59 -10.45
N SER A 218 67.96 47.65 -10.61
CA SER A 218 67.64 46.24 -10.83
C SER A 218 66.94 45.63 -9.60
N LYS A 219 67.45 45.95 -8.40
CA LYS A 219 66.90 45.46 -7.13
C LYS A 219 65.47 45.97 -6.91
N ILE A 220 65.19 47.24 -7.17
CA ILE A 220 63.84 47.83 -7.12
C ILE A 220 62.84 47.05 -8.00
N THR A 221 63.21 46.75 -9.24
CA THR A 221 62.33 46.02 -10.18
C THR A 221 62.01 44.61 -9.66
N SER A 222 63.02 43.90 -9.13
CA SER A 222 62.82 42.56 -8.57
C SER A 222 61.95 42.56 -7.30
N LEU A 223 62.05 43.61 -6.49
CA LEU A 223 61.26 43.83 -5.29
C LEU A 223 59.79 44.12 -5.62
N GLU A 224 59.53 44.94 -6.63
CA GLU A 224 58.17 45.24 -7.10
C GLU A 224 57.43 43.98 -7.56
N ALA A 225 58.12 43.07 -8.26
CA ALA A 225 57.55 41.80 -8.67
C ALA A 225 57.18 40.91 -7.46
N LYS A 226 58.01 40.87 -6.42
CA LYS A 226 57.76 40.11 -5.19
C LYS A 226 56.59 40.68 -4.39
N ILE A 227 56.59 41.99 -4.13
CA ILE A 227 55.53 42.69 -3.38
C ILE A 227 54.16 42.46 -4.04
N ASN A 228 54.07 42.56 -5.36
CA ASN A 228 52.83 42.33 -6.09
C ASN A 228 52.37 40.86 -6.06
N ALA A 229 53.30 39.90 -6.07
CA ALA A 229 52.97 38.47 -5.99
C ALA A 229 52.49 38.05 -4.58
N GLU A 230 53.03 38.65 -3.52
CA GLU A 230 52.62 38.41 -2.13
C GLU A 230 51.22 39.01 -1.85
N SER A 231 50.99 40.26 -2.26
CA SER A 231 49.71 40.97 -2.06
C SER A 231 48.53 40.27 -2.76
N GLY A 232 48.72 39.78 -3.98
CA GLY A 232 47.66 39.08 -4.73
C GLY A 232 47.27 37.70 -4.18
N LYS A 233 48.11 37.07 -3.35
CA LYS A 233 47.76 35.81 -2.66
C LYS A 233 46.88 36.08 -1.44
N GLU A 234 47.18 37.12 -0.67
CA GLU A 234 46.42 37.48 0.53
C GLU A 234 44.98 37.90 0.18
N GLU A 235 44.79 38.68 -0.90
CA GLU A 235 43.45 39.08 -1.35
C GLU A 235 42.59 37.89 -1.79
N LYS A 236 43.18 36.94 -2.55
CA LYS A 236 42.50 35.71 -2.97
C LYS A 236 42.18 34.80 -1.80
N TYR A 237 43.07 34.71 -0.81
CA TYR A 237 42.86 33.94 0.41
C TYR A 237 41.65 34.47 1.20
N LEU A 238 41.61 35.78 1.46
CA LEU A 238 40.51 36.42 2.19
C LEU A 238 39.17 36.31 1.44
N ALA A 239 39.17 36.47 0.12
CA ALA A 239 37.96 36.31 -0.69
C ALA A 239 37.41 34.86 -0.67
N ALA A 240 38.30 33.87 -0.72
CA ALA A 240 37.94 32.46 -0.62
C ALA A 240 37.34 32.14 0.76
N LEU A 241 37.95 32.65 1.85
CA LEU A 241 37.41 32.52 3.21
C LEU A 241 36.03 33.16 3.37
N ALA A 242 35.86 34.41 2.94
CA ALA A 242 34.58 35.11 3.06
C ALA A 242 33.46 34.37 2.33
N THR A 243 33.75 33.85 1.13
CA THR A 243 32.78 33.03 0.37
C THR A 243 32.48 31.72 1.09
N ALA A 244 33.51 31.04 1.63
CA ALA A 244 33.34 29.80 2.37
C ALA A 244 32.48 29.98 3.63
N ASP A 245 32.76 31.01 4.44
CA ASP A 245 32.02 31.33 5.65
C ASP A 245 30.54 31.66 5.33
N GLN A 246 30.28 32.42 4.26
CA GLN A 246 28.92 32.73 3.80
C GLN A 246 28.14 31.46 3.38
N LEU A 247 28.79 30.56 2.64
CA LEU A 247 28.20 29.29 2.22
C LEU A 247 27.92 28.39 3.43
N TYR A 248 28.83 28.36 4.42
CA TYR A 248 28.65 27.63 5.67
C TYR A 248 27.45 28.15 6.46
N GLY A 249 27.36 29.48 6.65
CA GLY A 249 26.21 30.13 7.32
C GLY A 249 24.88 29.89 6.59
N SER A 250 24.93 29.76 5.26
CA SER A 250 23.78 29.39 4.43
C SER A 250 23.48 27.88 4.41
N LYS A 251 24.18 27.07 5.22
CA LYS A 251 24.09 25.60 5.29
C LYS A 251 24.41 24.88 3.98
N LYS A 252 25.11 25.53 3.05
CA LYS A 252 25.60 24.93 1.80
C LYS A 252 26.94 24.25 2.04
N PHE A 253 26.96 23.29 2.97
CA PHE A 253 28.18 22.76 3.56
C PHE A 253 29.17 22.15 2.55
N SER A 254 28.71 21.40 1.54
CA SER A 254 29.61 20.87 0.49
C SER A 254 30.25 21.97 -0.37
N GLN A 255 29.54 23.07 -0.61
CA GLN A 255 30.10 24.22 -1.34
C GLN A 255 31.08 25.02 -0.47
N ALA A 256 30.76 25.15 0.83
CA ALA A 256 31.65 25.77 1.82
C ALA A 256 32.97 24.99 1.95
N GLU A 257 32.90 23.67 2.07
CA GLU A 257 34.07 22.78 2.11
C GLU A 257 35.00 23.00 0.90
N ALA A 258 34.44 23.08 -0.30
CA ALA A 258 35.22 23.35 -1.52
C ALA A 258 35.95 24.70 -1.44
N LYS A 259 35.28 25.76 -0.96
CA LYS A 259 35.89 27.10 -0.82
C LYS A 259 36.92 27.19 0.32
N TYR A 260 36.71 26.48 1.43
CA TYR A 260 37.74 26.38 2.47
C TYR A 260 38.98 25.62 1.99
N ASN A 261 38.81 24.54 1.22
CA ASN A 261 39.93 23.83 0.61
C ASN A 261 40.67 24.69 -0.42
N GLU A 262 39.96 25.53 -1.18
CA GLU A 262 40.55 26.54 -2.06
C GLU A 262 41.41 27.55 -1.26
N ALA A 263 40.88 28.09 -0.15
CA ALA A 263 41.63 28.99 0.73
C ALA A 263 42.90 28.33 1.32
N ALA A 264 42.78 27.07 1.79
CA ALA A 264 43.92 26.29 2.30
C ALA A 264 44.99 26.04 1.22
N GLY A 265 44.59 25.91 -0.06
CA GLY A 265 45.51 25.79 -1.19
C GLY A 265 46.24 27.09 -1.55
N ILE A 266 45.61 28.25 -1.33
CA ILE A 266 46.21 29.58 -1.59
C ILE A 266 47.29 29.91 -0.55
N LYS A 267 47.03 29.60 0.73
CA LYS A 267 47.96 29.83 1.84
C LYS A 267 48.18 28.55 2.65
N PRO A 268 49.05 27.64 2.17
CA PRO A 268 49.36 26.40 2.88
C PRO A 268 49.97 26.68 4.25
N GLY A 269 49.43 26.05 5.30
CA GLY A 269 49.88 26.23 6.69
C GLY A 269 48.85 26.91 7.60
N GLU A 270 47.85 27.57 7.03
CA GLU A 270 46.73 28.14 7.79
C GLU A 270 45.80 27.06 8.33
N THR A 271 45.55 27.07 9.63
CA THR A 271 44.74 26.04 10.31
C THR A 271 43.25 26.28 10.16
N TYR A 272 42.82 27.55 10.15
CA TYR A 272 41.40 27.94 10.07
C TYR A 272 40.65 27.33 8.86
N PRO A 273 41.09 27.53 7.59
CA PRO A 273 40.39 26.94 6.44
C PRO A 273 40.38 25.41 6.48
N VAL A 274 41.45 24.77 6.95
CA VAL A 274 41.53 23.30 7.05
C VAL A 274 40.51 22.76 8.05
N ASP A 275 40.41 23.38 9.23
CA ASP A 275 39.47 22.96 10.26
C ASP A 275 38.01 23.22 9.84
N GLN A 276 37.75 24.34 9.17
CA GLN A 276 36.42 24.66 8.67
C GLN A 276 36.00 23.77 7.51
N ALA A 277 36.93 23.36 6.63
CA ALA A 277 36.65 22.35 5.60
C ALA A 277 36.18 21.03 6.23
N LYS A 278 36.85 20.55 7.28
CA LYS A 278 36.45 19.33 8.02
C LYS A 278 35.08 19.49 8.68
N LYS A 279 34.82 20.62 9.34
CA LYS A 279 33.50 20.93 9.94
C LYS A 279 32.40 20.96 8.89
N SER A 280 32.67 21.56 7.73
CA SER A 280 31.76 21.60 6.58
C SER A 280 31.46 20.20 6.06
N SER A 281 32.49 19.37 5.87
CA SER A 281 32.34 17.98 5.42
C SER A 281 31.44 17.17 6.37
N LYS A 282 31.68 17.27 7.68
CA LYS A 282 30.86 16.61 8.70
C LYS A 282 29.40 17.10 8.67
N ALA A 283 29.19 18.42 8.63
CA ALA A 283 27.85 19.01 8.58
C ALA A 283 27.09 18.61 7.30
N ALA A 284 27.78 18.47 6.16
CA ALA A 284 27.19 17.98 4.92
C ALA A 284 26.71 16.52 5.05
N ALA A 285 27.52 15.66 5.67
CA ALA A 285 27.17 14.26 5.90
C ALA A 285 25.95 14.11 6.84
N GLU A 286 25.92 14.87 7.94
CA GLU A 286 24.80 14.87 8.88
C GLU A 286 23.50 15.38 8.23
N LEU A 287 23.58 16.46 7.42
CA LEU A 287 22.42 16.98 6.70
C LEU A 287 21.88 15.96 5.69
N LYS A 288 22.76 15.31 4.94
CA LYS A 288 22.39 14.26 3.98
C LYS A 288 21.72 13.07 4.69
N ALA A 289 22.31 12.58 5.78
CA ALA A 289 21.75 11.48 6.56
C ALA A 289 20.36 11.83 7.12
N LYS A 290 20.17 13.07 7.60
CA LYS A 290 18.86 13.55 8.05
C LYS A 290 17.84 13.59 6.90
N GLN A 291 18.22 14.12 5.74
CA GLN A 291 17.33 14.16 4.56
C GLN A 291 16.94 12.76 4.10
N GLU A 292 17.86 11.79 4.12
CA GLU A 292 17.58 10.40 3.77
C GLU A 292 16.63 9.75 4.80
N ALA A 293 16.83 10.02 6.10
CA ALA A 293 15.92 9.55 7.16
C ALA A 293 14.52 10.15 7.02
N ASP A 294 14.41 11.47 6.79
CA ASP A 294 13.14 12.17 6.58
C ASP A 294 12.42 11.64 5.31
N ALA A 295 13.17 11.35 4.24
CA ALA A 295 12.63 10.76 3.02
C ALA A 295 12.11 9.32 3.22
N LEU A 296 12.83 8.50 3.98
CA LEU A 296 12.39 7.16 4.36
C LEU A 296 11.11 7.19 5.21
N LEU A 297 11.02 8.14 6.14
CA LEU A 297 9.83 8.33 6.98
C LEU A 297 8.62 8.74 6.12
N ALA A 298 8.80 9.72 5.21
CA ALA A 298 7.77 10.17 4.30
C ALA A 298 7.32 9.07 3.31
N GLU A 299 8.22 8.20 2.87
CA GLU A 299 7.89 7.05 2.03
C GLU A 299 7.10 5.99 2.81
N SER A 300 7.49 5.72 4.07
CA SER A 300 6.73 4.82 4.95
C SER A 300 5.31 5.36 5.20
N ASP A 301 5.16 6.66 5.44
CA ASP A 301 3.87 7.34 5.57
C ASP A 301 3.00 7.18 4.31
N ARG A 302 3.57 7.39 3.13
CA ARG A 302 2.86 7.22 1.85
C ARG A 302 2.39 5.79 1.64
N LYS A 303 3.27 4.80 1.86
CA LYS A 303 2.91 3.38 1.72
C LYS A 303 1.87 2.95 2.74
N TYR A 304 2.01 3.38 3.99
CA TYR A 304 1.01 3.18 5.03
C TYR A 304 -0.35 3.71 4.60
N ASN A 305 -0.43 4.98 4.19
CA ASN A 305 -1.70 5.61 3.79
C ASN A 305 -2.34 4.93 2.57
N ALA A 306 -1.53 4.53 1.57
CA ALA A 306 -2.03 3.83 0.39
C ALA A 306 -2.60 2.43 0.72
N GLU A 307 -1.98 1.69 1.65
CA GLU A 307 -2.52 0.41 2.11
C GLU A 307 -3.77 0.60 2.98
N ILE A 308 -3.85 1.66 3.79
CA ILE A 308 -5.08 2.02 4.53
C ILE A 308 -6.24 2.29 3.56
N GLU A 309 -6.02 3.09 2.51
CA GLU A 309 -7.08 3.43 1.55
C GLU A 309 -7.64 2.17 0.86
N LYS A 310 -6.76 1.26 0.42
CA LYS A 310 -7.17 -0.05 -0.15
C LYS A 310 -7.89 -0.92 0.89
N ALA A 311 -7.40 -0.93 2.13
CA ALA A 311 -8.00 -1.73 3.19
C ALA A 311 -9.42 -1.25 3.54
N ASP A 312 -9.61 0.06 3.67
CA ASP A 312 -10.90 0.69 3.95
C ASP A 312 -11.89 0.44 2.79
N ASP A 313 -11.44 0.58 1.54
CA ASP A 313 -12.24 0.29 0.34
C ASP A 313 -12.72 -1.18 0.32
N GLU A 314 -11.81 -2.14 0.50
CA GLU A 314 -12.18 -3.57 0.57
C GLU A 314 -13.08 -3.87 1.79
N PHE A 315 -12.87 -3.21 2.92
CA PHE A 315 -13.69 -3.37 4.12
C PHE A 315 -15.14 -2.92 3.85
N THR A 316 -15.34 -1.77 3.19
CA THR A 316 -16.68 -1.28 2.83
C THR A 316 -17.39 -2.19 1.83
N LYS A 317 -16.64 -2.85 0.94
CA LYS A 317 -17.14 -3.87 0.01
C LYS A 317 -17.43 -5.21 0.69
N SER A 318 -17.21 -5.34 2.00
CA SER A 318 -17.29 -6.60 2.76
C SER A 318 -16.30 -7.68 2.28
N ASN A 319 -15.25 -7.30 1.56
CA ASN A 319 -14.16 -8.20 1.17
C ASN A 319 -13.15 -8.35 2.32
N TYR A 320 -13.62 -8.89 3.45
CA TYR A 320 -12.90 -8.89 4.72
C TYR A 320 -11.50 -9.53 4.65
N GLN A 321 -11.31 -10.53 3.77
CA GLN A 321 -10.03 -11.20 3.56
C GLN A 321 -8.99 -10.28 2.91
N ASN A 322 -9.39 -9.53 1.88
CA ASN A 322 -8.52 -8.55 1.22
C ASN A 322 -8.24 -7.37 2.15
N ALA A 323 -9.28 -6.86 2.83
CA ALA A 323 -9.15 -5.78 3.81
C ALA A 323 -8.15 -6.16 4.91
N ARG A 324 -8.23 -7.40 5.42
CA ARG A 324 -7.29 -7.93 6.42
C ARG A 324 -5.85 -7.90 5.92
N THR A 325 -5.61 -8.35 4.68
CA THR A 325 -4.28 -8.31 4.08
C THR A 325 -3.76 -6.88 3.96
N TYR A 326 -4.57 -5.94 3.47
CA TYR A 326 -4.15 -4.55 3.32
C TYR A 326 -3.88 -3.86 4.66
N TYR A 327 -4.70 -4.09 5.71
CA TYR A 327 -4.38 -3.57 7.06
C TYR A 327 -3.11 -4.20 7.66
N GLN A 328 -2.84 -5.49 7.40
CA GLN A 328 -1.59 -6.13 7.83
C GLN A 328 -0.38 -5.54 7.10
N ASN A 329 -0.50 -5.26 5.79
CA ASN A 329 0.52 -4.57 5.03
C ASN A 329 0.76 -3.16 5.56
N ALA A 330 -0.29 -2.39 5.89
CA ALA A 330 -0.15 -1.08 6.52
C ALA A 330 0.67 -1.17 7.83
N LEU A 331 0.41 -2.16 8.67
CA LEU A 331 1.19 -2.39 9.90
C LEU A 331 2.64 -2.80 9.64
N SER A 332 2.97 -3.35 8.47
CA SER A 332 4.37 -3.62 8.11
C SER A 332 5.19 -2.34 7.87
N TYR A 333 4.53 -1.23 7.54
CA TYR A 333 5.14 0.10 7.41
C TYR A 333 5.11 0.89 8.73
N LYS A 334 4.04 0.73 9.52
CA LYS A 334 3.88 1.35 10.86
C LYS A 334 3.24 0.39 11.87
N ALA A 335 4.08 -0.36 12.56
CA ALA A 335 3.64 -1.42 13.49
C ALA A 335 2.84 -0.90 14.71
N ASP A 336 3.05 0.36 15.11
CA ASP A 336 2.45 0.92 16.32
C ASP A 336 1.05 1.51 16.12
N GLU A 337 0.63 1.72 14.87
CA GLU A 337 -0.64 2.37 14.53
C GLU A 337 -1.86 1.60 15.08
N THR A 338 -2.78 2.35 15.68
CA THR A 338 -3.94 1.78 16.38
C THR A 338 -5.12 1.53 15.45
N TYR A 339 -5.27 2.34 14.41
CA TYR A 339 -6.38 2.24 13.46
C TYR A 339 -6.44 0.89 12.72
N PRO A 340 -5.38 0.42 12.03
CA PRO A 340 -5.40 -0.91 11.39
C PRO A 340 -5.62 -2.04 12.39
N LYS A 341 -5.05 -1.95 13.61
CA LYS A 341 -5.23 -2.97 14.67
C LYS A 341 -6.70 -3.11 15.08
N ASN A 342 -7.41 -1.98 15.19
CA ASN A 342 -8.83 -1.98 15.54
C ASN A 342 -9.69 -2.52 14.38
N GLN A 343 -9.35 -2.16 13.14
CA GLN A 343 -10.06 -2.67 11.97
C GLN A 343 -9.87 -4.18 11.79
N LEU A 344 -8.66 -4.70 12.04
CA LEU A 344 -8.40 -6.14 12.03
C LEU A 344 -9.27 -6.90 13.04
N LYS A 345 -9.46 -6.37 14.25
CA LYS A 345 -10.39 -6.96 15.24
C LYS A 345 -11.85 -6.92 14.76
N ALA A 346 -12.27 -5.82 14.14
CA ALA A 346 -13.61 -5.70 13.56
C ALA A 346 -13.81 -6.72 12.43
N ILE A 347 -12.82 -6.88 11.55
CA ILE A 347 -12.80 -7.89 10.49
C ILE A 347 -12.93 -9.30 11.07
N GLU A 348 -12.12 -9.66 12.07
CA GLU A 348 -12.19 -10.98 12.71
C GLU A 348 -13.59 -11.29 13.23
N LYS A 349 -14.26 -10.29 13.83
CA LYS A 349 -15.65 -10.42 14.26
C LYS A 349 -16.61 -10.66 13.08
N ARG A 350 -16.48 -9.90 11.97
CA ARG A 350 -17.35 -10.07 10.79
C ARG A 350 -17.16 -11.43 10.11
N ILE A 351 -15.94 -11.90 9.98
CA ILE A 351 -15.64 -13.25 9.43
C ILE A 351 -16.27 -14.34 10.31
N ALA A 352 -16.19 -14.19 11.63
CA ALA A 352 -16.81 -15.14 12.55
C ALA A 352 -18.34 -15.13 12.43
N GLU A 353 -18.96 -13.95 12.31
CA GLU A 353 -20.40 -13.79 12.09
C GLU A 353 -20.86 -14.41 10.75
N GLU A 354 -20.11 -14.21 9.66
CA GLU A 354 -20.40 -14.83 8.36
C GLU A 354 -20.30 -16.35 8.42
N LYS A 355 -19.24 -16.88 9.04
CA LYS A 355 -19.04 -18.32 9.20
C LYS A 355 -20.15 -18.96 10.04
N GLU A 356 -20.59 -18.29 11.10
CA GLU A 356 -21.71 -18.77 11.90
C GLU A 356 -23.03 -18.74 11.12
N LYS A 357 -23.27 -17.68 10.33
CA LYS A 357 -24.43 -17.60 9.45
C LYS A 357 -24.44 -18.72 8.40
N GLU A 358 -23.29 -19.01 7.78
CA GLU A 358 -23.13 -20.14 6.84
C GLU A 358 -23.39 -21.47 7.52
N SER A 359 -22.84 -21.69 8.72
CA SER A 359 -23.06 -22.88 9.55
C SER A 359 -24.54 -23.07 9.89
N LEU A 360 -25.25 -22.00 10.26
CA LEU A 360 -26.69 -22.04 10.54
C LEU A 360 -27.51 -22.33 9.27
N ALA A 361 -27.15 -21.72 8.13
CA ALA A 361 -27.80 -21.99 6.86
C ALA A 361 -27.59 -23.44 6.41
N ALA A 362 -26.38 -23.98 6.58
CA ALA A 362 -26.07 -25.38 6.28
C ALA A 362 -26.86 -26.35 7.18
N LYS A 363 -26.95 -26.09 8.49
CA LYS A 363 -27.78 -26.87 9.42
C LYS A 363 -29.26 -26.83 9.06
N ALA A 364 -29.77 -25.66 8.67
CA ALA A 364 -31.15 -25.49 8.23
C ALA A 364 -31.44 -26.29 6.94
N ALA A 365 -30.52 -26.25 5.97
CA ALA A 365 -30.61 -27.04 4.75
C ALA A 365 -30.58 -28.56 5.05
N GLU A 366 -29.66 -29.02 5.91
CA GLU A 366 -29.58 -30.42 6.32
C GLU A 366 -30.87 -30.89 7.03
N THR A 367 -31.44 -30.04 7.90
CA THR A 367 -32.71 -30.33 8.57
C THR A 367 -33.86 -30.44 7.56
N LEU A 368 -33.89 -29.55 6.56
CA LEU A 368 -34.89 -29.59 5.50
C LEU A 368 -34.75 -30.86 4.63
N ASP A 369 -33.54 -31.24 4.26
CA ASP A 369 -33.28 -32.46 3.48
C ASP A 369 -33.68 -33.72 4.26
N ARG A 370 -33.34 -33.80 5.55
CA ARG A 370 -33.75 -34.89 6.43
C ARG A 370 -35.28 -34.96 6.56
N TYR A 371 -35.94 -33.82 6.72
CA TYR A 371 -37.39 -33.74 6.77
C TYR A 371 -38.02 -34.26 5.46
N ASN A 372 -37.58 -33.73 4.31
CA ASN A 372 -38.09 -34.11 2.99
C ASN A 372 -37.87 -35.61 2.71
N ALA A 373 -36.72 -36.16 3.10
CA ALA A 373 -36.43 -37.58 2.94
C ALA A 373 -37.38 -38.46 3.78
N GLN A 374 -37.74 -38.04 4.99
CA GLN A 374 -38.71 -38.76 5.82
C GLN A 374 -40.13 -38.66 5.27
N ILE A 375 -40.53 -37.47 4.80
CA ILE A 375 -41.81 -37.29 4.10
C ILE A 375 -41.91 -38.21 2.88
N ALA A 376 -40.89 -38.23 2.01
CA ALA A 376 -40.91 -39.08 0.81
C ALA A 376 -41.03 -40.58 1.15
N LYS A 377 -40.32 -41.05 2.19
CA LYS A 377 -40.44 -42.43 2.67
C LYS A 377 -41.82 -42.73 3.25
N ALA A 378 -42.35 -41.81 4.06
CA ALA A 378 -43.66 -41.94 4.68
C ALA A 378 -44.78 -41.96 3.64
N ASP A 379 -44.76 -41.04 2.67
CA ASP A 379 -45.70 -40.96 1.55
C ASP A 379 -45.67 -42.22 0.69
N ALA A 380 -44.48 -42.77 0.41
CA ALA A 380 -44.33 -44.01 -0.35
C ALA A 380 -44.93 -45.20 0.42
N ALA A 381 -44.69 -45.29 1.73
CA ALA A 381 -45.29 -46.31 2.59
C ALA A 381 -46.82 -46.15 2.69
N PHE A 382 -47.30 -44.92 2.79
CA PHE A 382 -48.72 -44.58 2.82
C PHE A 382 -49.44 -45.01 1.54
N LYS A 383 -48.89 -44.65 0.37
CA LYS A 383 -49.41 -45.08 -0.95
C LYS A 383 -49.43 -46.61 -1.10
N SER A 384 -48.47 -47.29 -0.48
CA SER A 384 -48.39 -48.76 -0.47
C SER A 384 -49.29 -49.41 0.59
N LYS A 385 -50.12 -48.62 1.29
CA LYS A 385 -50.97 -49.01 2.42
C LYS A 385 -50.20 -49.67 3.58
N ASN A 386 -48.89 -49.47 3.66
CA ASN A 386 -48.08 -49.86 4.81
C ASN A 386 -48.18 -48.77 5.88
N TYR A 387 -49.35 -48.71 6.51
CA TYR A 387 -49.71 -47.68 7.48
C TYR A 387 -48.77 -47.64 8.70
N SER A 388 -48.22 -48.79 9.14
CA SER A 388 -47.25 -48.84 10.24
C SER A 388 -45.95 -48.10 9.89
N SER A 389 -45.39 -48.37 8.70
CA SER A 389 -44.18 -47.69 8.23
C SER A 389 -44.44 -46.22 7.89
N ALA A 390 -45.61 -45.90 7.34
CA ALA A 390 -46.02 -44.52 7.08
C ALA A 390 -46.13 -43.70 8.38
N LYS A 391 -46.79 -44.23 9.42
CA LYS A 391 -46.90 -43.57 10.74
C LYS A 391 -45.51 -43.27 11.32
N LYS A 392 -44.62 -44.25 11.30
CA LYS A 392 -43.24 -44.06 11.77
C LYS A 392 -42.52 -42.95 10.99
N GLY A 393 -42.61 -42.95 9.66
CA GLY A 393 -41.98 -41.92 8.82
C GLY A 393 -42.52 -40.51 9.07
N TYR A 394 -43.83 -40.34 9.22
CA TYR A 394 -44.41 -39.03 9.54
C TYR A 394 -44.08 -38.57 10.97
N GLN A 395 -44.03 -39.48 11.95
CA GLN A 395 -43.56 -39.16 13.31
C GLN A 395 -42.09 -38.73 13.32
N GLU A 396 -41.23 -39.41 12.55
CA GLU A 396 -39.84 -39.00 12.37
C GLU A 396 -39.74 -37.61 11.71
N ALA A 397 -40.60 -37.29 10.72
CA ALA A 397 -40.67 -35.96 10.12
C ALA A 397 -41.12 -34.87 11.12
N ILE A 398 -42.10 -35.16 11.99
CA ILE A 398 -42.54 -34.25 13.07
C ILE A 398 -41.40 -34.01 14.07
N ASN A 399 -40.64 -35.04 14.43
CA ASN A 399 -39.49 -34.89 15.32
C ASN A 399 -38.37 -34.02 14.72
N ILE A 400 -38.29 -33.92 13.38
CA ILE A 400 -37.34 -33.05 12.69
C ILE A 400 -37.89 -31.62 12.57
N LYS A 401 -39.18 -31.44 12.23
CA LYS A 401 -39.87 -30.14 12.17
C LYS A 401 -41.28 -30.26 12.77
N ALA A 402 -41.40 -29.90 14.04
CA ALA A 402 -42.63 -30.10 14.83
C ALA A 402 -43.81 -29.20 14.40
N ASP A 403 -43.52 -28.07 13.76
CA ASP A 403 -44.53 -27.08 13.37
C ASP A 403 -45.23 -27.40 12.04
N GLU A 404 -44.71 -28.36 11.27
CA GLU A 404 -45.27 -28.71 9.96
C GLU A 404 -46.62 -29.44 10.11
N ALA A 405 -47.63 -28.95 9.39
CA ALA A 405 -48.98 -29.51 9.42
C ALA A 405 -49.07 -30.84 8.63
N TYR A 406 -48.43 -30.91 7.47
CA TYR A 406 -48.53 -32.03 6.54
C TYR A 406 -48.37 -33.43 7.19
N PRO A 407 -47.28 -33.75 7.92
CA PRO A 407 -47.14 -35.07 8.53
C PRO A 407 -48.19 -35.35 9.63
N LYS A 408 -48.73 -34.32 10.30
CA LYS A 408 -49.81 -34.48 11.29
C LYS A 408 -51.12 -34.84 10.58
N ASP A 409 -51.44 -34.13 9.51
CA ASP A 409 -52.63 -34.40 8.70
C ASP A 409 -52.60 -35.81 8.10
N GLN A 410 -51.44 -36.26 7.61
CA GLN A 410 -51.29 -37.61 7.08
C GLN A 410 -51.45 -38.69 8.16
N LEU A 411 -50.99 -38.45 9.41
CA LEU A 411 -51.25 -39.37 10.52
C LEU A 411 -52.74 -39.53 10.82
N THR A 412 -53.50 -38.43 10.80
CA THR A 412 -54.96 -38.45 10.97
C THR A 412 -55.64 -39.23 9.84
N ILE A 413 -55.22 -39.03 8.59
CA ILE A 413 -55.76 -39.79 7.45
C ILE A 413 -55.48 -41.29 7.63
N ILE A 414 -54.26 -41.67 8.05
CA ILE A 414 -53.94 -43.08 8.32
C ILE A 414 -54.85 -43.66 9.40
N GLU A 415 -55.15 -42.90 10.46
CA GLU A 415 -56.06 -43.36 11.52
C GLU A 415 -57.45 -43.64 10.98
N SER A 416 -58.01 -42.76 10.13
CA SER A 416 -59.29 -42.99 9.47
C SER A 416 -59.28 -44.22 8.54
N GLU A 417 -58.19 -44.43 7.78
CA GLU A 417 -58.05 -45.59 6.89
C GLU A 417 -57.96 -46.92 7.67
N LEU A 418 -57.24 -46.94 8.79
CA LEU A 418 -57.15 -48.12 9.66
C LEU A 418 -58.50 -48.44 10.34
N GLU A 419 -59.24 -47.42 10.74
CA GLU A 419 -60.58 -47.58 11.30
C GLU A 419 -61.56 -48.14 10.24
N ALA A 420 -61.49 -47.62 9.01
CA ALA A 420 -62.27 -48.14 7.89
C ALA A 420 -61.94 -49.61 7.56
N ASP A 421 -60.64 -49.99 7.55
CA ASP A 421 -60.24 -51.37 7.30
C ASP A 421 -60.69 -52.32 8.43
N LEU A 422 -60.59 -51.88 9.69
CA LEU A 422 -61.11 -52.64 10.83
C LEU A 422 -62.63 -52.87 10.71
N LEU A 423 -63.39 -51.82 10.36
CA LEU A 423 -64.84 -51.92 10.17
C LEU A 423 -65.18 -52.86 9.01
N ALA A 424 -64.43 -52.80 7.90
CA ALA A 424 -64.60 -53.70 6.77
C ALA A 424 -64.29 -55.16 7.14
N GLN A 425 -63.25 -55.40 7.94
CA GLN A 425 -62.93 -56.74 8.47
C GLN A 425 -64.02 -57.25 9.41
N GLN A 426 -64.53 -56.41 10.31
CA GLN A 426 -65.63 -56.75 11.22
C GLN A 426 -66.92 -57.09 10.44
N THR A 427 -67.26 -56.29 9.43
CA THR A 427 -68.43 -56.53 8.58
C THR A 427 -68.31 -57.87 7.85
N LYS A 428 -67.15 -58.16 7.24
CA LYS A 428 -66.90 -59.45 6.58
C LYS A 428 -66.95 -60.63 7.55
N ALA A 429 -66.37 -60.48 8.74
CA ALA A 429 -66.39 -61.51 9.77
C ALA A 429 -67.82 -61.81 10.24
N GLU A 430 -68.64 -60.78 10.40
CA GLU A 430 -70.05 -60.90 10.76
C GLU A 430 -70.88 -61.54 9.64
N GLU A 431 -70.65 -61.16 8.39
CA GLU A 431 -71.29 -61.80 7.22
C GLU A 431 -70.99 -63.30 7.14
N GLU A 432 -69.72 -63.70 7.34
CA GLU A 432 -69.35 -65.12 7.36
C GLU A 432 -69.88 -65.85 8.60
N ARG A 433 -69.98 -65.19 9.76
CA ARG A 433 -70.65 -65.73 10.97
C ARG A 433 -72.12 -66.02 10.69
N ILE A 434 -72.87 -65.03 10.20
CA ILE A 434 -74.30 -65.16 9.86
C ILE A 434 -74.51 -66.28 8.83
N LYS A 435 -73.67 -66.35 7.79
CA LYS A 435 -73.74 -67.40 6.76
C LYS A 435 -73.50 -68.79 7.34
N SER A 436 -72.51 -68.95 8.22
CA SER A 436 -72.21 -70.22 8.89
C SER A 436 -73.37 -70.66 9.81
N GLU A 437 -73.87 -69.76 10.65
CA GLU A 437 -74.99 -70.03 11.55
C GLU A 437 -76.28 -70.33 10.79
N TYR A 438 -76.59 -69.59 9.73
CA TYR A 438 -77.70 -69.87 8.84
C TYR A 438 -77.61 -71.27 8.25
N THR A 439 -76.45 -71.64 7.70
CA THR A 439 -76.22 -72.97 7.10
C THR A 439 -76.40 -74.08 8.15
N SER A 440 -75.91 -73.87 9.38
CA SER A 440 -76.09 -74.81 10.48
C SER A 440 -77.55 -74.94 10.91
N ALA A 441 -78.27 -73.83 11.03
CA ALA A 441 -79.68 -73.79 11.37
C ALA A 441 -80.52 -74.52 10.32
N ILE A 442 -80.30 -74.27 9.03
CA ILE A 442 -80.96 -75.00 7.93
C ILE A 442 -80.67 -76.49 8.01
N ALA A 443 -79.41 -76.91 8.18
CA ALA A 443 -79.07 -78.33 8.23
C ALA A 443 -79.75 -79.06 9.41
N LYS A 444 -79.85 -78.40 10.58
CA LYS A 444 -80.58 -78.94 11.75
C LYS A 444 -82.09 -78.96 11.50
N ALA A 445 -82.64 -77.90 10.92
CA ALA A 445 -84.05 -77.79 10.60
C ALA A 445 -84.49 -78.85 9.58
N ASP A 446 -83.76 -79.03 8.49
CA ASP A 446 -83.99 -80.05 7.47
C ASP A 446 -83.95 -81.47 8.08
N LYS A 447 -82.98 -81.71 8.97
CA LYS A 447 -82.82 -83.00 9.66
C LYS A 447 -84.03 -83.28 10.57
N ASP A 448 -84.44 -82.30 11.37
CA ASP A 448 -85.58 -82.45 12.29
C ASP A 448 -86.90 -82.56 11.52
N TYR A 449 -87.03 -81.83 10.41
CA TYR A 449 -88.20 -81.92 9.52
C TYR A 449 -88.34 -83.34 8.95
N LYS A 450 -87.24 -83.91 8.42
CA LYS A 450 -87.21 -85.30 7.94
C LYS A 450 -87.52 -86.33 9.02
N ALA A 451 -87.13 -86.05 10.27
CA ALA A 451 -87.46 -86.87 11.42
C ALA A 451 -88.90 -86.68 11.93
N LYS A 452 -89.70 -85.81 11.30
CA LYS A 452 -91.05 -85.40 11.73
C LYS A 452 -91.09 -84.72 13.10
N ASN A 453 -89.96 -84.19 13.56
CA ASN A 453 -89.85 -83.39 14.78
C ASN A 453 -90.23 -81.94 14.48
N PHE A 454 -91.49 -81.71 14.11
CA PHE A 454 -91.96 -80.45 13.54
C PHE A 454 -91.73 -79.22 14.43
N THR A 455 -91.89 -79.35 15.76
CA THR A 455 -91.62 -78.25 16.70
C THR A 455 -90.15 -77.82 16.68
N SER A 456 -89.22 -78.77 16.66
CA SER A 456 -87.77 -78.50 16.62
C SER A 456 -87.35 -77.94 15.26
N ALA A 457 -87.88 -78.53 14.17
CA ALA A 457 -87.68 -78.03 12.82
C ALA A 457 -88.18 -76.58 12.66
N LYS A 458 -89.36 -76.26 13.20
CA LYS A 458 -89.92 -74.90 13.21
C LYS A 458 -88.98 -73.92 13.91
N ALA A 459 -88.46 -74.28 15.08
CA ALA A 459 -87.53 -73.42 15.81
C ALA A 459 -86.26 -73.13 15.00
N PHE A 460 -85.62 -74.15 14.42
CA PHE A 460 -84.41 -73.97 13.64
C PHE A 460 -84.62 -73.20 12.32
N TYR A 461 -85.73 -73.42 11.60
CA TYR A 461 -86.06 -72.60 10.42
C TYR A 461 -86.40 -71.15 10.80
N THR A 462 -87.03 -70.92 11.97
CA THR A 462 -87.28 -69.56 12.46
C THR A 462 -85.96 -68.85 12.76
N SER A 463 -85.02 -69.51 13.46
CA SER A 463 -83.68 -68.94 13.67
C SER A 463 -82.94 -68.69 12.35
N ALA A 464 -83.06 -69.58 11.36
CA ALA A 464 -82.50 -69.35 10.02
C ALA A 464 -83.13 -68.13 9.33
N GLN A 465 -84.45 -67.94 9.46
CA GLN A 465 -85.16 -66.77 8.93
C GLN A 465 -84.72 -65.47 9.60
N GLU A 466 -84.50 -65.47 10.91
CA GLU A 466 -84.01 -64.29 11.64
C GLU A 466 -82.58 -63.90 11.23
N LEU A 467 -81.72 -64.90 10.99
CA LEU A 467 -80.35 -64.69 10.52
C LEU A 467 -80.30 -64.14 9.08
N LYS A 468 -81.22 -64.58 8.21
CA LYS A 468 -81.35 -64.08 6.83
C LYS A 468 -82.82 -63.90 6.41
N PRO A 469 -83.44 -62.76 6.74
CA PRO A 469 -84.87 -62.53 6.51
C PRO A 469 -85.32 -62.53 5.05
N SER A 470 -84.40 -62.39 4.11
CA SER A 470 -84.69 -62.40 2.66
C SER A 470 -84.67 -63.80 2.03
N GLU A 471 -84.25 -64.84 2.75
CA GLU A 471 -84.16 -66.19 2.20
C GLU A 471 -85.54 -66.86 2.14
N ALA A 472 -85.94 -67.31 0.95
CA ALA A 472 -87.25 -67.90 0.73
C ALA A 472 -87.39 -69.32 1.30
N TYR A 473 -86.28 -70.04 1.46
CA TYR A 473 -86.27 -71.46 1.85
C TYR A 473 -86.82 -71.70 3.26
N PRO A 474 -86.27 -71.09 4.34
CA PRO A 474 -86.84 -71.26 5.68
C PRO A 474 -88.31 -70.82 5.77
N THR A 475 -88.69 -69.69 5.13
CA THR A 475 -90.09 -69.25 5.06
C THR A 475 -91.00 -70.33 4.47
N SER A 476 -90.60 -70.93 3.35
CA SER A 476 -91.39 -71.96 2.68
C SER A 476 -91.51 -73.24 3.52
N GLN A 477 -90.43 -73.63 4.19
CA GLN A 477 -90.41 -74.81 5.05
C GLN A 477 -91.23 -74.61 6.33
N LEU A 478 -91.24 -73.41 6.91
CA LEU A 478 -92.11 -73.05 8.03
C LEU A 478 -93.59 -73.22 7.66
N ALA A 479 -94.01 -72.73 6.49
CA ALA A 479 -95.38 -72.88 6.01
C ALA A 479 -95.77 -74.36 5.78
N LEU A 480 -94.85 -75.17 5.23
CA LEU A 480 -95.06 -76.62 5.09
C LEU A 480 -95.21 -77.30 6.45
N ILE A 481 -94.34 -76.98 7.42
CA ILE A 481 -94.43 -77.50 8.78
C ILE A 481 -95.78 -77.16 9.42
N GLU A 482 -96.27 -75.93 9.25
CA GLU A 482 -97.57 -75.53 9.79
C GLU A 482 -98.71 -76.34 9.18
N SER A 483 -98.65 -76.63 7.88
CA SER A 483 -99.61 -77.50 7.22
C SER A 483 -99.54 -78.95 7.73
N GLU A 484 -98.34 -79.50 7.93
CA GLU A 484 -98.14 -80.87 8.43
C GLU A 484 -98.58 -81.02 9.90
N ILE A 485 -98.29 -80.03 10.75
CA ILE A 485 -98.79 -79.99 12.13
C ILE A 485 -100.32 -79.98 12.15
N ALA A 486 -100.95 -79.16 11.30
CA ALA A 486 -102.41 -79.09 11.21
C ALA A 486 -103.01 -80.42 10.72
N ALA A 487 -102.40 -81.06 9.72
CA ALA A 487 -102.83 -82.35 9.20
C ALA A 487 -102.70 -83.47 10.25
N PHE A 488 -101.60 -83.50 11.01
CA PHE A 488 -101.39 -84.47 12.09
C PHE A 488 -102.42 -84.30 13.21
N ALA A 489 -102.70 -83.05 13.62
CA ALA A 489 -103.72 -82.75 14.63
C ALA A 489 -105.13 -83.19 14.18
N GLU A 490 -105.48 -83.00 12.90
CA GLU A 490 -106.77 -83.44 12.37
C GLU A 490 -106.86 -84.98 12.27
N GLN A 491 -105.76 -85.65 11.89
CA GLN A 491 -105.71 -87.11 11.86
C GLN A 491 -105.90 -87.72 13.26
N GLU A 492 -105.26 -87.15 14.29
CA GLU A 492 -105.42 -87.58 15.68
C GLU A 492 -106.87 -87.40 16.16
N LYS A 493 -107.49 -86.27 15.82
CA LYS A 493 -108.89 -85.99 16.14
C LYS A 493 -109.84 -86.98 15.45
N LEU A 494 -109.62 -87.30 14.18
CA LEU A 494 -110.42 -88.29 13.44
C LEU A 494 -110.28 -89.70 14.03
N ALA A 495 -109.06 -90.11 14.37
CA ALA A 495 -108.81 -91.41 15.00
C ALA A 495 -109.54 -91.54 16.35
N LYS A 496 -109.50 -90.48 17.18
CA LYS A 496 -110.25 -90.43 18.45
C LYS A 496 -111.76 -90.52 18.24
N ALA A 497 -112.31 -89.76 17.29
CA ALA A 497 -113.74 -89.80 16.97
C ALA A 497 -114.20 -91.17 16.42
N GLN A 498 -113.33 -91.89 15.71
CA GLN A 498 -113.62 -93.25 15.26
C GLN A 498 -113.61 -94.25 16.42
N GLN A 499 -112.64 -94.14 17.33
CA GLN A 499 -112.57 -94.97 18.52
C GLN A 499 -113.82 -94.78 19.43
N GLU A 500 -114.27 -93.55 19.61
CA GLU A 500 -115.49 -93.23 20.38
C GLU A 500 -116.76 -93.80 19.74
N ARG A 501 -116.87 -93.76 18.40
CA ARG A 501 -117.98 -94.38 17.66
C ARG A 501 -118.01 -95.90 17.80
N GLU A 502 -116.88 -96.57 17.70
CA GLU A 502 -116.81 -98.03 17.86
C GLU A 502 -117.21 -98.46 19.28
N ALA A 503 -116.78 -97.70 20.30
CA ALA A 503 -117.17 -97.94 21.69
C ALA A 503 -118.69 -97.77 21.91
N LEU A 504 -119.28 -96.73 21.34
CA LEU A 504 -120.73 -96.49 21.42
C LEU A 504 -121.53 -97.61 20.73
N TYR A 505 -121.13 -98.00 19.52
CA TYR A 505 -121.75 -99.12 18.80
C TYR A 505 -121.73 -100.41 19.63
N SER A 506 -120.58 -100.76 20.21
CA SER A 506 -120.43 -101.95 21.04
C SER A 506 -121.34 -101.92 22.28
N SER A 507 -121.47 -100.76 22.93
CA SER A 507 -122.38 -100.57 24.08
C SER A 507 -123.84 -100.83 23.69
N LEU A 508 -124.31 -100.20 22.61
CA LEU A 508 -125.69 -100.31 22.14
C LEU A 508 -126.05 -101.75 21.72
N MET A 509 -125.12 -102.46 21.08
CA MET A 509 -125.28 -103.88 20.77
C MET A 509 -125.40 -104.74 22.03
N SER A 510 -124.62 -104.42 23.07
CA SER A 510 -124.68 -105.13 24.35
C SER A 510 -125.99 -104.84 25.11
N GLU A 511 -126.41 -103.58 25.16
CA GLU A 511 -127.66 -103.15 25.80
C GLU A 511 -128.89 -103.76 25.10
N GLY A 512 -128.90 -103.77 23.76
CA GLY A 512 -129.95 -104.41 22.98
C GLY A 512 -130.02 -105.91 23.24
N LYS A 513 -128.87 -106.59 23.37
CA LYS A 513 -128.83 -108.01 23.71
C LYS A 513 -129.33 -108.29 25.13
N SER A 514 -128.92 -107.48 26.11
CA SER A 514 -129.44 -107.58 27.49
C SER A 514 -130.95 -107.43 27.53
N SER A 515 -131.50 -106.50 26.74
CA SER A 515 -132.95 -106.28 26.66
C SER A 515 -133.70 -107.47 26.05
N ILE A 516 -133.09 -108.22 25.12
CA ILE A 516 -133.64 -109.52 24.65
C ILE A 516 -133.69 -110.52 25.81
N ASP A 517 -132.59 -110.64 26.57
CA ASP A 517 -132.48 -111.59 27.68
C ASP A 517 -133.50 -111.28 28.80
N ASP A 518 -133.86 -110.01 28.98
CA ASP A 518 -134.88 -109.53 29.92
C ASP A 518 -136.33 -109.61 29.36
N ASN A 519 -136.53 -110.23 28.19
CA ASN A 519 -137.80 -110.27 27.44
C ASN A 519 -138.41 -108.89 27.12
N SER A 520 -137.61 -107.83 27.17
CA SER A 520 -137.99 -106.44 26.85
C SER A 520 -137.71 -106.15 25.37
N PHE A 521 -138.47 -106.82 24.48
CA PHE A 521 -138.16 -106.85 23.05
C PHE A 521 -138.26 -105.48 22.35
N SER A 522 -139.18 -104.61 22.77
CA SER A 522 -139.28 -103.24 22.23
C SER A 522 -138.03 -102.40 22.53
N ASP A 523 -137.47 -102.53 23.74
CA ASP A 523 -136.25 -101.83 24.15
C ASP A 523 -135.02 -102.41 23.42
N ALA A 524 -134.99 -103.73 23.23
CA ALA A 524 -133.97 -104.38 22.42
C ALA A 524 -133.94 -103.84 20.98
N ILE A 525 -135.11 -103.77 20.33
CA ILE A 525 -135.24 -103.23 18.97
C ILE A 525 -134.77 -101.77 18.91
N THR A 526 -135.14 -100.96 19.90
CA THR A 526 -134.69 -99.56 20.00
C THR A 526 -133.17 -99.48 20.09
N LYS A 527 -132.54 -100.25 20.98
CA LYS A 527 -131.09 -100.25 21.16
C LYS A 527 -130.31 -100.74 19.95
N PHE A 528 -130.82 -101.74 19.23
CA PHE A 528 -130.20 -102.17 17.98
C PHE A 528 -130.42 -101.18 16.83
N ASN A 529 -131.54 -100.45 16.79
CA ASN A 529 -131.73 -99.35 15.84
C ASN A 529 -130.77 -98.19 16.14
N GLU A 530 -130.58 -97.82 17.41
CA GLU A 530 -129.55 -96.88 17.83
C GLU A 530 -128.15 -97.37 17.40
N ALA A 531 -127.86 -98.67 17.54
CA ALA A 531 -126.61 -99.25 17.05
C ALA A 531 -126.47 -99.13 15.52
N LEU A 532 -127.56 -99.26 14.77
CA LEU A 532 -127.57 -99.07 13.31
C LEU A 532 -127.43 -97.61 12.89
N GLU A 533 -127.81 -96.63 13.72
CA GLU A 533 -127.48 -95.22 13.47
C GLU A 533 -125.97 -94.97 13.58
N VAL A 534 -125.30 -95.67 14.51
CA VAL A 534 -123.84 -95.61 14.67
C VAL A 534 -123.12 -96.39 13.57
N LYS A 535 -123.65 -97.57 13.20
CA LYS A 535 -123.08 -98.46 12.17
C LYS A 535 -124.17 -98.98 11.23
N PRO A 536 -124.52 -98.21 10.18
CA PRO A 536 -125.59 -98.56 9.25
C PRO A 536 -125.37 -99.92 8.56
N ASN A 537 -126.45 -100.68 8.39
CA ASN A 537 -126.48 -102.01 7.78
C ASN A 537 -125.67 -103.09 8.51
N ASP A 538 -125.36 -102.91 9.80
CA ASP A 538 -124.69 -103.95 10.56
C ASP A 538 -125.56 -105.21 10.63
N ALA A 539 -125.01 -106.33 10.15
CA ALA A 539 -125.73 -107.59 10.02
C ALA A 539 -126.13 -108.17 11.39
N GLN A 540 -125.34 -107.93 12.45
CA GLN A 540 -125.63 -108.43 13.79
C GLN A 540 -126.79 -107.66 14.40
N ALA A 541 -126.79 -106.33 14.30
CA ALA A 541 -127.89 -105.49 14.79
C ALA A 541 -129.20 -105.82 14.05
N LEU A 542 -129.16 -105.93 12.72
CA LEU A 542 -130.32 -106.31 11.91
C LEU A 542 -130.87 -107.71 12.25
N ALA A 543 -129.99 -108.68 12.46
CA ALA A 543 -130.39 -110.03 12.85
C ALA A 543 -131.01 -110.05 14.24
N ALA A 544 -130.46 -109.29 15.18
CA ALA A 544 -130.97 -109.21 16.55
C ALA A 544 -132.32 -108.49 16.61
N ILE A 545 -132.55 -107.44 15.80
CA ILE A 545 -133.87 -106.82 15.63
C ILE A 545 -134.89 -107.83 15.11
N LYS A 546 -134.52 -108.62 14.10
CA LYS A 546 -135.41 -109.65 13.54
C LYS A 546 -135.76 -110.72 14.57
N GLN A 547 -134.77 -111.12 15.39
CA GLN A 547 -134.98 -112.05 16.49
C GLN A 547 -135.94 -111.46 17.55
N ALA A 548 -135.68 -110.24 18.01
CA ALA A 548 -136.50 -109.58 19.02
C ALA A 548 -137.96 -109.42 18.54
N ASN A 549 -138.19 -109.02 17.28
CA ASN A 549 -139.54 -108.94 16.71
C ASN A 549 -140.25 -110.30 16.72
N LYS A 550 -139.55 -111.38 16.31
CA LYS A 550 -140.12 -112.72 16.31
C LYS A 550 -140.50 -113.17 17.72
N GLN A 551 -139.62 -112.97 18.70
CA GLN A 551 -139.90 -113.35 20.08
C GLN A 551 -141.04 -112.52 20.70
N MET A 552 -141.18 -111.26 20.28
CA MET A 552 -142.32 -110.41 20.66
C MET A 552 -143.64 -110.93 20.09
N GLU A 553 -143.68 -111.32 18.81
CA GLU A 553 -144.85 -111.97 18.18
C GLU A 553 -145.20 -113.30 18.86
N ASP A 554 -144.19 -114.14 19.14
CA ASP A 554 -144.39 -115.42 19.84
C ASP A 554 -144.97 -115.19 21.26
N MET A 555 -144.51 -114.16 21.98
CA MET A 555 -145.00 -113.82 23.32
C MET A 555 -146.44 -113.27 23.30
N GLU A 556 -146.80 -112.45 22.31
CA GLU A 556 -148.19 -111.99 22.12
C GLU A 556 -149.13 -113.15 21.78
N ALA A 557 -148.67 -114.09 20.94
CA ALA A 557 -149.42 -115.30 20.61
C ALA A 557 -149.63 -116.20 21.83
N ASP A 558 -148.61 -116.41 22.66
CA ASP A 558 -148.72 -117.18 23.91
C ASP A 558 -149.69 -116.52 24.92
N ALA A 559 -149.70 -115.18 25.02
CA ALA A 559 -150.64 -114.45 25.87
C ALA A 559 -152.09 -114.54 25.36
N ALA A 560 -152.30 -114.41 24.05
CA ALA A 560 -153.61 -114.57 23.42
C ALA A 560 -154.13 -116.01 23.56
N TYR A 561 -153.25 -117.00 23.41
CA TYR A 561 -153.57 -118.41 23.66
C TYR A 561 -154.06 -118.63 25.09
N ALA A 562 -153.33 -118.13 26.08
CA ALA A 562 -153.69 -118.29 27.49
C ALA A 562 -155.08 -117.72 27.81
N GLN A 563 -155.40 -116.52 27.30
CA GLN A 563 -156.74 -115.92 27.47
C GLN A 563 -157.85 -116.73 26.80
N LEU A 564 -157.61 -117.27 25.60
CA LEU A 564 -158.60 -118.05 24.89
C LEU A 564 -158.86 -119.41 25.56
N ILE A 565 -157.82 -120.04 26.13
CA ILE A 565 -157.98 -121.25 26.96
C ILE A 565 -158.78 -120.94 28.22
N GLU A 566 -158.41 -119.89 28.96
CA GLU A 566 -159.13 -119.50 30.18
C GLU A 566 -160.61 -119.22 29.89
N SER A 567 -160.90 -118.46 28.83
CA SER A 567 -162.28 -118.20 28.39
C SER A 567 -163.02 -119.48 27.96
N ALA A 568 -162.34 -120.41 27.29
CA ALA A 568 -162.93 -121.68 26.88
C ALA A 568 -163.25 -122.59 28.07
N ASP A 569 -162.36 -122.66 29.05
CA ASP A 569 -162.53 -123.42 30.30
C ASP A 569 -163.75 -122.92 31.09
N GLU A 570 -163.92 -121.60 31.20
CA GLU A 570 -165.08 -120.98 31.87
C GLU A 570 -166.41 -121.33 31.18
N GLN A 571 -166.46 -121.20 29.85
CA GLN A 571 -167.63 -121.53 29.04
C GLN A 571 -168.00 -123.02 29.15
N PHE A 572 -166.99 -123.89 29.20
CA PHE A 572 -167.20 -125.33 29.36
C PHE A 572 -167.88 -125.65 30.69
N GLN A 573 -167.46 -125.01 31.79
CA GLN A 573 -168.08 -125.20 33.10
C GLN A 573 -169.53 -124.69 33.17
N ALA A 574 -169.84 -123.61 32.45
CA ALA A 574 -171.21 -123.08 32.33
C ALA A 574 -172.17 -124.03 31.58
N LYS A 575 -171.63 -125.12 30.99
CA LYS A 575 -172.33 -126.08 30.11
C LYS A 575 -172.74 -125.47 28.77
N GLU A 576 -172.09 -124.37 28.38
CA GLU A 576 -172.20 -123.71 27.07
C GLU A 576 -171.22 -124.39 26.09
N PHE A 577 -171.52 -125.64 25.76
CA PHE A 577 -170.53 -126.53 25.14
C PHE A 577 -170.11 -126.10 23.73
N GLU A 578 -170.97 -125.43 22.96
CA GLU A 578 -170.58 -125.00 21.61
C GLU A 578 -169.75 -123.71 21.62
N GLU A 579 -170.00 -122.81 22.55
CA GLU A 579 -169.17 -121.63 22.80
C GLU A 579 -167.78 -122.07 23.29
N ALA A 580 -167.72 -122.97 24.27
CA ALA A 580 -166.46 -123.53 24.78
C ALA A 580 -165.63 -124.19 23.67
N ARG A 581 -166.27 -125.02 22.82
CA ARG A 581 -165.61 -125.65 21.67
C ARG A 581 -165.04 -124.61 20.72
N SER A 582 -165.79 -123.54 20.42
CA SER A 582 -165.29 -122.47 19.56
C SER A 582 -164.10 -121.74 20.16
N SER A 583 -164.08 -121.50 21.47
CA SER A 583 -162.98 -120.79 22.14
C SER A 583 -161.73 -121.66 22.22
N TYR A 584 -161.84 -122.96 22.50
CA TYR A 584 -160.71 -123.89 22.38
C TYR A 584 -160.19 -123.98 20.95
N GLN A 585 -161.09 -124.00 19.96
CA GLN A 585 -160.70 -124.01 18.55
C GLN A 585 -159.88 -122.75 18.21
N LYS A 586 -160.32 -121.58 18.67
CA LYS A 586 -159.60 -120.31 18.48
C LYS A 586 -158.29 -120.27 19.24
N ALA A 587 -158.22 -120.86 20.44
CA ALA A 587 -156.95 -121.02 21.16
C ALA A 587 -155.98 -121.86 20.32
N ILE A 588 -156.42 -123.00 19.79
CA ILE A 588 -155.60 -123.82 18.88
C ILE A 588 -155.23 -123.05 17.61
N GLU A 589 -156.10 -122.21 17.05
CA GLU A 589 -155.73 -121.38 15.89
C GLU A 589 -154.70 -120.29 16.25
N ALA A 590 -154.81 -119.70 17.45
CA ALA A 590 -153.80 -118.79 18.00
C ALA A 590 -152.48 -119.52 18.34
N ARG A 591 -152.53 -120.85 18.54
CA ARG A 591 -151.37 -121.72 18.82
C ARG A 591 -151.59 -123.13 18.28
N ALA A 592 -151.26 -123.35 16.99
CA ALA A 592 -151.56 -124.57 16.21
C ALA A 592 -150.90 -125.88 16.70
N THR A 593 -150.29 -125.90 17.89
CA THR A 593 -149.38 -126.95 18.33
C THR A 593 -149.84 -127.76 19.54
N ASP A 594 -150.96 -127.44 20.18
CA ASP A 594 -151.45 -128.22 21.34
C ASP A 594 -152.68 -129.09 21.02
N LYS A 595 -152.59 -130.40 21.28
CA LYS A 595 -153.73 -131.34 21.36
C LYS A 595 -154.11 -131.50 22.83
N TYR A 596 -155.11 -130.77 23.30
CA TYR A 596 -155.74 -131.04 24.59
C TYR A 596 -156.72 -132.23 24.45
N PRO A 597 -156.79 -133.18 25.40
CA PRO A 597 -157.64 -134.37 25.29
C PRO A 597 -159.14 -134.08 25.32
#